data_AF-A0A1J4SF13-F1
#
_entry.id   AF-A0A1J4SF13-F1
#
_cell.length_a   1.000
_cell.length_b   1.000
_cell.length_c   1.000
_cell.angle_alpha   90.00
_cell.angle_beta   90.00
_cell.angle_gamma   90.00
#
_symmetry.space_group_name_H-M   'P 1'
#
loop_
_entity.id
_entity.type
_entity.pdbx_description
1 polymer ?
#
loop_
_entity_poly.entity_id
_entity_poly.type
_entity_poly.pdbx_seq_one_letter_code
_entity_poly.pdbx_strand_id
1 'polypeptide(L)'
;MSEILRVIPLFVLLALAFACYFLVVGALFAGRVEKAIHNVKLMPGRSFGIGLVNFLFFGAITVALFVVAEGFQESGKNLPYILLMIPTLLLAGFLLVILSLGLLSMINILGETLFPDLSVWKRIFWATLILAFGSVIPIVGMVILFPYVSLTGFGAVILGFFQRSK
;
A
#
# COMPACT_ATOMS: atom_id res chain seq x y z
N MET A 1 14.17 -16.02 28.14
CA MET A 1 13.96 -16.24 26.69
C MET A 1 13.72 -14.87 26.06
N SER A 2 14.61 -14.46 25.17
CA SER A 2 14.75 -13.08 24.70
C SER A 2 13.53 -12.60 23.91
N GLU A 3 13.09 -11.37 24.12
CA GLU A 3 12.04 -10.65 23.35
C GLU A 3 12.15 -10.88 21.83
N ILE A 4 13.38 -11.04 21.32
CA ILE A 4 13.69 -11.38 19.92
C ILE A 4 12.96 -12.66 19.46
N LEU A 5 12.94 -13.72 20.27
CA LEU A 5 12.25 -14.98 19.95
C LEU A 5 10.72 -14.83 19.93
N ARG A 6 10.17 -13.79 20.57
CA ARG A 6 8.73 -13.49 20.57
C ARG A 6 8.32 -12.66 19.36
N VAL A 7 9.21 -11.81 18.88
CA VAL A 7 8.98 -10.89 17.74
C VAL A 7 9.08 -11.62 16.39
N ILE A 8 10.01 -12.56 16.24
CA ILE A 8 10.18 -13.36 15.02
C ILE A 8 8.87 -14.03 14.54
N PRO A 9 8.14 -14.82 15.37
CA PRO A 9 6.91 -15.46 14.92
C PRO A 9 5.83 -14.45 14.54
N LEU A 10 5.81 -13.28 15.18
CA LEU A 10 4.85 -12.22 14.87
C LEU A 10 5.09 -11.64 13.46
N PHE A 11 6.36 -11.42 13.06
CA PHE A 11 6.69 -11.02 11.69
C PHE A 11 6.35 -12.09 10.66
N VAL A 12 6.62 -13.37 10.95
CA VAL A 12 6.29 -14.48 10.05
C VAL A 12 4.78 -14.58 9.84
N LEU A 13 4.00 -14.51 10.92
CA LEU A 13 2.54 -14.53 10.86
C LEU A 13 1.98 -13.30 10.11
N LEU A 14 2.57 -12.12 10.33
CA LEU A 14 2.18 -10.91 9.63
C LEU A 14 2.46 -10.99 8.12
N ALA A 15 3.64 -11.48 7.74
CA ALA A 15 4.00 -11.68 6.33
C ALA A 15 3.07 -12.69 5.65
N LEU A 16 2.70 -13.76 6.36
CA LEU A 16 1.73 -14.74 5.89
C LEU A 16 0.33 -14.13 5.74
N ALA A 17 -0.11 -13.33 6.71
CA ALA A 17 -1.39 -12.62 6.66
C ALA A 17 -1.45 -11.67 5.45
N PHE A 18 -0.36 -10.93 5.18
CA PHE A 18 -0.26 -10.09 3.99
C PHE A 18 -0.30 -10.90 2.70
N ALA A 19 0.38 -12.05 2.64
CA ALA A 19 0.33 -12.91 1.46
C ALA A 19 -1.11 -13.37 1.19
N CYS A 20 -1.82 -13.86 2.20
CA CYS A 20 -3.23 -14.25 2.06
C CYS A 20 -4.11 -13.06 1.64
N TYR A 21 -3.92 -11.90 2.25
CA TYR A 21 -4.64 -10.68 1.91
C TYR A 21 -4.45 -10.30 0.43
N PHE A 22 -3.21 -10.27 -0.05
CA PHE A 22 -2.90 -9.89 -1.43
C PHE A 22 -3.39 -10.92 -2.46
N LEU A 23 -3.45 -12.21 -2.10
CA LEU A 23 -4.10 -13.21 -2.94
C LEU A 23 -5.59 -12.89 -3.11
N VAL A 24 -6.30 -12.59 -2.02
CA VAL A 24 -7.74 -12.24 -2.06
C VAL A 24 -7.97 -10.96 -2.85
N VAL A 25 -7.18 -9.92 -2.61
CA VAL A 25 -7.29 -8.64 -3.35
C VAL A 25 -6.99 -8.85 -4.83
N GLY A 26 -6.00 -9.68 -5.18
CA GLY A 26 -5.68 -10.02 -6.57
C GLY A 26 -6.80 -10.78 -7.27
N ALA A 27 -7.50 -11.64 -6.55
CA ALA A 27 -8.67 -12.34 -7.05
C ALA A 27 -9.83 -11.37 -7.37
N LEU A 28 -10.13 -10.47 -6.43
CA LEU A 28 -11.31 -9.59 -6.50
C LEU A 28 -11.11 -8.38 -7.42
N PHE A 29 -9.88 -7.90 -7.56
CA PHE A 29 -9.57 -6.64 -8.26
C PHE A 29 -8.57 -6.80 -9.40
N ALA A 30 -8.49 -7.99 -10.02
CA ALA A 30 -7.53 -8.31 -11.09
C ALA A 30 -7.42 -7.23 -12.18
N GLY A 31 -8.54 -6.77 -12.74
CA GLY A 31 -8.53 -5.76 -13.81
C GLY A 31 -8.03 -4.37 -13.39
N ARG A 32 -8.11 -4.02 -12.10
CA ARG A 32 -7.54 -2.76 -11.57
C ARG A 32 -6.02 -2.89 -11.38
N VAL A 33 -5.58 -4.06 -10.91
CA VAL A 33 -4.17 -4.39 -10.71
C VAL A 33 -3.44 -4.46 -12.05
N GLU A 34 -4.01 -5.08 -13.08
CA GLU A 34 -3.42 -5.14 -14.43
C GLU A 34 -3.19 -3.75 -15.03
N LYS A 35 -4.15 -2.84 -14.87
CA LYS A 35 -3.99 -1.44 -15.31
C LYS A 35 -2.85 -0.74 -14.59
N ALA A 36 -2.74 -0.93 -13.28
CA ALA A 36 -1.65 -0.36 -12.50
C ALA A 36 -0.29 -0.97 -12.91
N ILE A 37 -0.21 -2.29 -13.14
CA ILE A 37 1.00 -2.95 -13.66
C ILE A 37 1.41 -2.33 -15.01
N HIS A 38 0.46 -2.14 -15.92
CA HIS A 38 0.73 -1.54 -17.23
C HIS A 38 1.34 -0.13 -17.09
N ASN A 39 0.78 0.69 -16.21
CA ASN A 39 1.28 2.05 -15.97
C ASN A 39 2.67 2.09 -15.35
N VAL A 40 2.96 1.19 -14.39
CA VAL A 40 4.32 1.07 -13.83
C VAL A 40 5.31 0.69 -14.92
N LYS A 41 4.98 -0.29 -15.77
CA LYS A 41 5.89 -0.77 -16.82
C LYS A 41 6.17 0.29 -17.89
N LEU A 42 5.17 1.11 -18.24
CA LEU A 42 5.35 2.18 -19.24
C LEU A 42 6.02 3.44 -18.68
N MET A 43 5.64 3.85 -17.47
CA MET A 43 6.05 5.14 -16.91
C MET A 43 6.40 5.03 -15.41
N PRO A 44 7.48 4.32 -15.05
CA PRO A 44 7.81 4.07 -13.65
C PRO A 44 8.16 5.35 -12.89
N GLY A 45 9.00 6.22 -13.47
CA GLY A 45 9.39 7.49 -12.84
C GLY A 45 8.22 8.45 -12.64
N ARG A 46 7.29 8.51 -13.61
CA ARG A 46 6.07 9.33 -13.49
C ARG A 46 5.12 8.76 -12.45
N SER A 47 4.99 7.43 -12.39
CA SER A 47 4.18 6.75 -11.37
C SER A 47 4.72 7.04 -9.98
N PHE A 48 6.03 6.95 -9.77
CA PHE A 48 6.67 7.33 -8.51
C PHE A 48 6.41 8.80 -8.15
N GLY A 49 6.65 9.74 -9.06
CA GLY A 49 6.45 11.18 -8.80
C GLY A 49 5.00 11.53 -8.47
N ILE A 50 4.04 10.98 -9.22
CA ILE A 50 2.61 11.14 -8.94
C ILE A 50 2.27 10.53 -7.58
N GLY A 51 2.80 9.35 -7.29
CA GLY A 51 2.57 8.66 -6.03
C GLY A 51 3.08 9.47 -4.84
N LEU A 52 4.32 9.96 -4.92
CA LEU A 52 4.96 10.79 -3.90
C LEU A 52 4.14 12.04 -3.60
N VAL A 53 3.82 12.84 -4.63
CA VAL A 53 3.10 14.11 -4.44
C VAL A 53 1.70 13.87 -3.86
N ASN A 54 0.94 12.92 -4.42
CA ASN A 54 -0.42 12.66 -3.95
C ASN A 54 -0.45 12.03 -2.56
N PHE A 55 0.45 11.08 -2.27
CA PHE A 55 0.52 10.47 -0.95
C PHE A 55 0.89 11.49 0.12
N LEU A 56 1.87 12.36 -0.14
CA LEU A 56 2.23 13.43 0.79
C LEU A 56 1.09 14.44 0.95
N PHE A 57 0.45 14.86 -0.13
CA PHE A 57 -0.62 15.85 -0.08
C PHE A 57 -1.86 15.32 0.66
N PHE A 58 -2.43 14.19 0.21
CA PHE A 58 -3.61 13.62 0.84
C PHE A 58 -3.30 13.05 2.23
N GLY A 59 -2.10 12.51 2.43
CA GLY A 59 -1.63 12.06 3.74
C GLY A 59 -1.53 13.21 4.73
N ALA A 60 -0.90 14.34 4.35
CA ALA A 60 -0.82 15.53 5.19
C ALA A 60 -2.21 16.09 5.52
N ILE A 61 -3.12 16.15 4.54
CA ILE A 61 -4.52 16.56 4.77
C ILE A 61 -5.20 15.61 5.77
N THR A 62 -5.03 14.30 5.60
CA THR A 62 -5.64 13.28 6.47
C THR A 62 -5.13 13.44 7.90
N VAL A 63 -3.82 13.60 8.09
CA VAL A 63 -3.21 13.82 9.41
C VAL A 63 -3.70 15.14 10.02
N ALA A 64 -3.73 16.23 9.25
CA ALA A 64 -4.23 17.51 9.73
C ALA A 64 -5.70 17.43 10.18
N LEU A 65 -6.54 16.72 9.42
CA LEU A 65 -7.94 16.51 9.78
C LEU A 65 -8.10 15.67 11.06
N PHE A 66 -7.28 14.62 11.24
CA PHE A 66 -7.27 13.85 12.50
C PHE A 66 -6.89 14.74 13.68
N VAL A 67 -5.81 15.52 13.57
CA VAL A 67 -5.37 16.44 14.64
C VAL A 67 -6.46 17.45 15.00
N VAL A 68 -7.14 18.02 14.00
CA VAL A 68 -8.25 18.97 14.23
C VAL A 68 -9.46 18.26 14.85
N ALA A 69 -9.79 17.04 14.40
CA ALA A 69 -10.90 16.27 14.96
C ALA A 69 -10.64 15.95 16.44
N GLU A 70 -9.46 15.45 16.77
CA GLU A 70 -9.04 15.15 18.16
C GLU A 70 -9.11 16.40 19.05
N GLY A 71 -8.70 17.56 18.55
CA GLY A 71 -8.82 18.83 19.29
C GLY A 71 -10.27 19.20 19.65
N PHE A 72 -11.26 18.86 18.80
CA PHE A 72 -12.68 19.05 19.12
C PHE A 72 -13.18 18.05 20.17
N GLN A 73 -12.65 16.83 20.17
CA GLN A 73 -12.96 15.82 21.18
C GLN A 73 -12.46 16.25 22.57
N GLU A 74 -11.22 16.74 22.67
CA GLU A 74 -10.65 17.26 23.92
C GLU A 74 -11.43 18.47 24.47
N SER A 75 -11.96 19.31 23.57
CA SER A 75 -12.80 20.46 23.93
C SER A 75 -14.23 20.09 24.34
N GLY A 76 -14.61 18.81 24.35
CA GLY A 76 -15.94 18.33 24.70
C GLY A 76 -17.02 18.62 23.64
N LYS A 77 -16.63 19.00 22.41
CA LYS A 77 -17.56 19.32 21.31
C LYS A 77 -17.78 18.09 20.43
N ASN A 78 -18.72 17.23 20.83
CA ASN A 78 -18.96 15.94 20.16
C ASN A 78 -19.50 16.06 18.72
N LEU A 79 -20.32 17.08 18.44
CA LEU A 79 -20.96 17.24 17.12
C LEU A 79 -19.97 17.58 15.99
N PRO A 80 -19.07 18.58 16.13
CA PRO A 80 -18.03 18.84 15.13
C PRO A 80 -16.99 17.72 15.05
N TYR A 81 -16.70 17.01 16.15
CA TYR A 81 -15.83 15.83 16.13
C TYR A 81 -16.35 14.76 15.16
N ILE A 82 -17.61 14.33 15.32
CA ILE A 82 -18.20 13.29 14.47
C ILE A 82 -18.25 13.74 13.01
N LEU A 83 -18.65 15.00 12.77
CA LEU A 83 -18.76 15.57 11.43
C LEU A 83 -17.42 15.59 10.68
N LEU A 84 -16.31 15.79 11.39
CA LEU A 84 -14.97 15.80 10.78
C LEU A 84 -14.34 14.40 10.73
N MET A 85 -14.60 13.56 11.74
CA MET A 85 -13.98 12.23 11.85
C MET A 85 -14.47 11.27 10.77
N ILE A 86 -15.76 11.29 10.41
CA ILE A 86 -16.32 10.40 9.37
C ILE A 86 -15.65 10.64 7.99
N PRO A 87 -15.62 11.87 7.43
CA PRO A 87 -14.89 12.14 6.19
C PRO A 87 -13.40 11.80 6.27
N THR A 88 -12.77 12.03 7.42
CA THR A 88 -11.34 11.75 7.63
C THR A 88 -11.06 10.24 7.54
N LEU A 89 -11.89 9.42 8.19
CA LEU A 89 -11.81 7.96 8.10
C LEU A 89 -12.08 7.46 6.68
N LEU A 90 -13.04 8.05 5.97
CA LEU A 90 -13.31 7.72 4.57
C LEU A 90 -12.11 8.04 3.67
N LEU A 91 -11.48 9.20 3.86
CA LEU A 91 -10.28 9.59 3.12
C LEU A 91 -9.11 8.64 3.42
N ALA A 92 -8.86 8.34 4.70
CA ALA A 92 -7.83 7.40 5.12
C ALA A 92 -8.05 6.00 4.53
N GLY A 93 -9.29 5.49 4.62
CA GLY A 93 -9.67 4.20 4.03
C GLY A 93 -9.46 4.17 2.52
N PHE A 94 -9.83 5.25 1.82
CA PHE A 94 -9.61 5.38 0.39
C PHE A 94 -8.12 5.34 0.02
N LEU A 95 -7.27 6.05 0.76
CA LEU A 95 -5.81 6.02 0.56
C LEU A 95 -5.23 4.63 0.80
N LEU A 96 -5.69 3.92 1.83
CA LEU A 96 -5.27 2.55 2.12
C LEU A 96 -5.67 1.57 1.01
N VAL A 97 -6.86 1.73 0.42
CA VAL A 97 -7.30 0.90 -0.72
C VAL A 97 -6.40 1.13 -1.93
N ILE A 98 -6.09 2.39 -2.28
CA ILE A 98 -5.18 2.72 -3.39
C ILE A 98 -3.79 2.13 -3.12
N LEU A 99 -3.28 2.29 -1.90
CA LEU A 99 -1.98 1.77 -1.50
C LEU A 99 -1.93 0.24 -1.60
N SER A 100 -2.98 -0.45 -1.15
CA SER A 100 -3.09 -1.91 -1.25
C SER A 100 -3.06 -2.40 -2.70
N LEU A 101 -3.87 -1.80 -3.57
CA LEU A 101 -3.88 -2.14 -5.00
C LEU A 101 -2.52 -1.83 -5.66
N GLY A 102 -1.88 -0.74 -5.24
CA GLY A 102 -0.56 -0.34 -5.72
C GLY A 102 0.53 -1.32 -5.32
N LEU A 103 0.57 -1.69 -4.04
CA LEU A 103 1.50 -2.69 -3.51
C LEU A 103 1.32 -4.05 -4.20
N LEU A 104 0.07 -4.49 -4.40
CA LEU A 104 -0.22 -5.73 -5.10
C LEU A 104 0.28 -5.73 -6.55
N SER A 105 0.19 -4.59 -7.22
CA SER A 105 0.71 -4.43 -8.59
C SER A 105 2.22 -4.59 -8.61
N MET A 106 2.92 -4.00 -7.63
CA MET A 106 4.37 -4.15 -7.49
C MET A 106 4.78 -5.58 -7.10
N ILE A 107 4.01 -6.25 -6.23
CA ILE A 107 4.21 -7.66 -5.87
C ILE A 107 4.11 -8.54 -7.10
N ASN A 108 3.15 -8.26 -8.00
CA ASN A 108 3.03 -9.01 -9.26
C ASN A 108 4.23 -8.81 -10.18
N ILE A 109 4.71 -7.57 -10.34
CA ILE A 109 5.91 -7.27 -11.12
C ILE A 109 7.15 -7.96 -10.53
N LEU A 110 7.31 -7.88 -9.21
CA LEU A 110 8.42 -8.51 -8.49
C LEU A 110 8.37 -10.03 -8.68
N GLY A 111 7.18 -10.63 -8.54
CA GLY A 111 7.00 -12.05 -8.75
C GLY A 111 7.25 -12.49 -10.18
N GLU A 112 6.84 -11.70 -11.19
CA GLU A 112 7.18 -11.96 -12.60
C GLU A 112 8.69 -11.99 -12.84
N THR A 113 9.40 -11.12 -12.15
CA THR A 113 10.85 -10.97 -12.30
C THR A 113 11.62 -12.06 -11.56
N LEU A 114 11.20 -12.42 -10.35
CA LEU A 114 11.90 -13.38 -9.50
C LEU A 114 11.50 -14.84 -9.75
N PHE A 115 10.25 -15.08 -10.14
CA PHE A 115 9.68 -16.44 -10.27
C PHE A 115 8.83 -16.57 -11.55
N PRO A 116 9.45 -16.45 -12.74
CA PRO A 116 8.71 -16.49 -14.01
C PRO A 116 8.00 -17.84 -14.24
N ASP A 117 8.56 -18.94 -13.72
CA ASP A 117 8.06 -20.30 -13.96
C ASP A 117 6.94 -20.73 -12.99
N LEU A 118 6.60 -19.91 -12.00
CA LEU A 118 5.58 -20.25 -11.00
C LEU A 118 4.18 -19.80 -11.42
N SER A 119 3.17 -20.52 -10.94
CA SER A 119 1.76 -20.11 -11.10
C SER A 119 1.48 -18.78 -10.39
N VAL A 120 0.51 -18.01 -10.91
CA VAL A 120 0.18 -16.64 -10.46
C VAL A 120 0.01 -16.54 -8.94
N TRP A 121 -0.72 -17.46 -8.32
CA TRP A 121 -0.95 -17.46 -6.86
C TRP A 121 0.34 -17.73 -6.07
N LYS A 122 1.18 -18.67 -6.51
CA LYS A 122 2.48 -18.95 -5.87
C LYS A 122 3.41 -17.76 -6.00
N ARG A 123 3.39 -17.11 -7.17
CA ARG A 123 4.17 -15.93 -7.48
C ARG A 123 3.81 -14.76 -6.56
N ILE A 124 2.52 -14.46 -6.40
CA ILE A 124 2.04 -13.41 -5.46
C ILE A 124 2.44 -13.75 -4.02
N PHE A 125 2.27 -15.01 -3.61
CA PHE A 125 2.63 -15.46 -2.26
C PHE A 125 4.12 -15.25 -1.96
N TRP A 126 5.01 -15.79 -2.79
CA TRP A 126 6.46 -15.69 -2.59
C TRP A 126 6.99 -14.26 -2.74
N ALA A 127 6.47 -13.50 -3.71
CA ALA A 127 6.85 -12.10 -3.89
C ALA A 127 6.41 -11.24 -2.70
N THR A 128 5.23 -11.50 -2.12
CA THR A 128 4.79 -10.82 -0.89
C THR A 128 5.74 -11.13 0.27
N LEU A 129 6.11 -12.41 0.42
CA LEU A 129 6.99 -12.85 1.50
C LEU A 129 8.37 -12.20 1.39
N ILE A 130 8.95 -12.19 0.19
CA ILE A 130 10.24 -11.54 -0.08
C ILE A 130 10.15 -10.03 0.13
N LEU A 131 9.08 -9.38 -0.32
CA LEU A 131 8.89 -7.95 -0.10
C LEU A 131 8.74 -7.64 1.40
N ALA A 132 7.99 -8.44 2.15
CA ALA A 132 7.79 -8.27 3.58
C ALA A 132 9.13 -8.41 4.34
N PHE A 133 9.87 -9.50 4.10
CA PHE A 133 11.17 -9.69 4.74
C PHE A 133 12.22 -8.67 4.28
N GLY A 134 12.23 -8.34 2.98
CA GLY A 134 13.10 -7.30 2.42
C GLY A 134 12.84 -5.93 3.01
N SER A 135 11.58 -5.60 3.33
CA SER A 135 11.20 -4.33 3.95
C SER A 135 11.61 -4.22 5.42
N VAL A 136 11.81 -5.35 6.12
CA VAL A 136 12.28 -5.37 7.51
C VAL A 136 13.78 -5.08 7.62
N ILE A 137 14.54 -5.20 6.53
CA ILE A 137 15.98 -4.89 6.53
C ILE A 137 16.17 -3.39 6.87
N PRO A 138 16.91 -3.05 7.94
CA PRO A 138 17.13 -1.66 8.32
C PRO A 138 17.75 -0.83 7.20
N ILE A 139 17.37 0.44 7.12
CA ILE A 139 17.83 1.43 6.11
C ILE A 139 17.41 1.06 4.69
N VAL A 140 17.92 -0.04 4.12
CA VAL A 140 17.66 -0.42 2.72
C VAL A 140 16.20 -0.83 2.51
N GLY A 141 15.66 -1.68 3.39
CA GLY A 141 14.28 -2.14 3.31
C GLY A 141 13.29 -1.05 3.68
N MET A 142 13.45 -0.48 4.86
CA MET A 142 12.46 0.44 5.44
C MET A 142 12.46 1.84 4.80
N VAL A 143 13.63 2.39 4.44
CA VAL A 143 13.75 3.79 3.98
C VAL A 143 13.77 3.89 2.46
N ILE A 144 14.27 2.87 1.75
CA ILE A 144 14.43 2.92 0.30
C ILE A 144 13.40 2.00 -0.37
N LEU A 145 13.46 0.70 -0.12
CA LEU A 145 12.66 -0.31 -0.82
C LEU A 145 11.16 -0.09 -0.59
N PHE A 146 10.73 -0.03 0.67
CA PHE A 146 9.31 0.06 1.00
C PHE A 146 8.66 1.36 0.52
N PRO A 147 9.26 2.56 0.71
CA PRO A 147 8.72 3.80 0.17
C PRO A 147 8.71 3.81 -1.35
N TYR A 148 9.78 3.35 -2.00
CA TYR A 148 9.84 3.29 -3.46
C TYR A 148 8.72 2.41 -4.04
N VAL A 149 8.56 1.20 -3.50
CA VAL A 149 7.54 0.24 -3.95
C VAL A 149 6.13 0.77 -3.67
N SER A 150 5.88 1.26 -2.45
CA SER A 150 4.59 1.80 -2.04
C SER A 150 4.17 3.00 -2.89
N LEU A 151 5.05 3.98 -3.06
CA LEU A 151 4.75 5.20 -3.80
C LEU A 151 4.59 4.95 -5.30
N THR A 152 5.45 4.12 -5.89
CA THR A 152 5.34 3.77 -7.32
C THR A 152 4.03 3.05 -7.61
N GLY A 153 3.68 2.06 -6.77
CA GLY A 153 2.41 1.35 -6.88
C GLY A 153 1.20 2.27 -6.70
N PHE A 154 1.23 3.13 -5.68
CA PHE A 154 0.17 4.10 -5.39
C PHE A 154 -0.08 5.05 -6.57
N GLY A 155 0.98 5.63 -7.13
CA GLY A 155 0.85 6.54 -8.27
C GLY A 155 0.43 5.84 -9.56
N ALA A 156 0.80 4.57 -9.76
CA ALA A 156 0.35 3.79 -10.91
C ALA A 156 -1.15 3.47 -10.86
N VAL A 157 -1.69 3.21 -9.67
CA VAL A 157 -3.14 3.06 -9.47
C VAL A 157 -3.86 4.37 -9.79
N ILE A 158 -3.35 5.51 -9.30
CA ILE A 158 -3.90 6.83 -9.63
C ILE A 158 -3.92 7.04 -11.15
N LEU A 159 -2.79 6.83 -11.82
CA LEU A 159 -2.71 6.91 -13.28
C LEU A 159 -3.73 6.00 -13.97
N GLY A 160 -3.99 4.82 -13.42
CA GLY A 160 -4.95 3.86 -13.97
C GLY A 160 -6.41 4.29 -13.85
N PHE A 161 -6.73 5.20 -12.92
CA PHE A 161 -8.05 5.84 -12.85
C PHE A 161 -8.20 6.99 -13.85
N PHE A 162 -7.13 7.75 -14.11
CA PHE A 162 -7.17 8.91 -15.01
C PHE A 162 -6.97 8.58 -16.49
N GLN A 163 -6.29 7.48 -16.81
CA GLN A 163 -6.17 7.01 -18.19
C GLN A 163 -7.47 6.29 -18.59
N ARG A 164 -8.28 6.93 -19.44
CA ARG A 164 -9.41 6.27 -20.12
C ARG A 164 -8.86 5.08 -20.90
N SER A 165 -9.45 3.90 -20.67
CA SER A 165 -9.28 2.76 -21.58
C SER A 165 -9.72 3.23 -22.96
N LYS A 166 -8.78 3.33 -23.89
CA LYS A 166 -9.14 3.14 -25.29
C LYS A 166 -9.43 1.68 -25.53
#